data_AF-A0A5E4R4Z6-F1
#
_entry.id   AF-A0A5E4R4Z6-F1
#
_cell.length_a   1.000
_cell.length_b   1.000
_cell.length_c   1.000
_cell.angle_alpha   90.00
_cell.angle_beta   90.00
_cell.angle_gamma   90.00
#
_symmetry.space_group_name_H-M   'P 1'
#
loop_
_entity.id
_entity.type
_entity.pdbx_description
1 polymer ?
#
loop_
_entity_poly.entity_id
_entity_poly.type
_entity_poly.pdbx_seq_one_letter_code
_entity_poly.pdbx_strand_id
1 'polypeptide(L)'
;MGAGRAVRGGRCSTVECDPLECRPPRVSDMGRCSRLASAALVHVNLLLMVYVGGALVTAARLKWDPSLYVAVRELFPVEYRVSAALLPTVALALLVLAHLVLVALHTHRLLLRRNLLVMYAVGVSLCLAVAAGWATWVWLRVARWCRSQAAQELQHAADVTDQLRPLLEQLAHWHPLPQKLKDIIQEAQQDAPRNLHVLAASGMVLLLLLLTGAALAAGAAAATPAPRAPRSYTQLSQATATWTPLRCANVMETDEVARS
;
A
#
# COMPACT_ATOMS: atom_id res chain seq x y z
N MET A 1 -79.38 13.23 10.44
CA MET A 1 -78.96 14.02 9.26
C MET A 1 -77.46 14.29 9.42
N GLY A 2 -76.54 13.47 8.90
CA GLY A 2 -76.25 13.16 7.49
C GLY A 2 -75.29 14.24 6.95
N ALA A 3 -74.07 14.00 6.46
CA ALA A 3 -73.33 12.77 6.19
C ALA A 3 -71.83 13.11 6.12
N GLY A 4 -70.99 12.27 6.74
CA GLY A 4 -69.53 12.28 6.54
C GLY A 4 -69.19 11.62 5.21
N ARG A 5 -68.33 12.26 4.41
CA ARG A 5 -67.86 11.74 3.13
C ARG A 5 -66.55 10.98 3.36
N ALA A 6 -66.63 9.66 3.30
CA ALA A 6 -65.50 8.78 3.07
C ALA A 6 -65.11 8.82 1.58
N VAL A 7 -63.81 8.97 1.30
CA VAL A 7 -63.23 8.50 0.03
C VAL A 7 -62.18 7.45 0.38
N ARG A 8 -62.44 6.26 -0.15
CA ARG A 8 -61.65 5.03 -0.06
C ARG A 8 -60.32 5.15 -0.82
N GLY A 9 -59.31 4.46 -0.28
CA GLY A 9 -58.72 3.34 -1.01
C GLY A 9 -57.43 3.60 -1.76
N GLY A 10 -56.30 3.51 -1.05
CA GLY A 10 -54.97 3.32 -1.63
C GLY A 10 -54.16 2.36 -0.76
N ARG A 11 -54.32 1.07 -1.06
CA ARG A 11 -53.63 -0.12 -0.51
C ARG A 11 -52.34 0.15 0.29
N CYS A 12 -52.41 -0.09 1.60
CA CYS A 12 -51.28 -0.63 2.33
C CYS A 12 -51.01 -2.04 1.78
N SER A 13 -49.98 -2.19 0.95
CA SER A 13 -49.32 -3.48 0.83
C SER A 13 -48.52 -3.68 2.10
N THR A 14 -49.12 -4.41 3.03
CA THR A 14 -48.43 -5.09 4.12
C THR A 14 -47.43 -6.05 3.49
N VAL A 15 -46.20 -5.58 3.26
CA VAL A 15 -45.06 -6.47 3.25
C VAL A 15 -44.90 -6.89 4.70
N GLU A 16 -45.33 -8.12 4.95
CA GLU A 16 -45.12 -8.85 6.18
C GLU A 16 -43.60 -9.00 6.37
N CYS A 17 -43.01 -8.01 7.04
CA CYS A 17 -41.65 -8.10 7.50
C CYS A 17 -41.66 -9.02 8.72
N ASP A 18 -41.20 -10.26 8.53
CA ASP A 18 -40.83 -11.15 9.64
C ASP A 18 -39.96 -10.38 10.65
N PRO A 19 -40.36 -10.28 11.93
CA PRO A 19 -39.67 -9.44 12.92
C PRO A 19 -38.39 -10.09 13.48
N LEU A 20 -37.85 -11.13 12.84
CA LEU A 20 -36.79 -11.96 13.42
C LEU A 20 -35.37 -11.74 12.88
N GLU A 21 -35.13 -10.91 11.85
CA GLU A 21 -33.79 -10.89 11.24
C GLU A 21 -33.26 -9.53 10.76
N CYS A 22 -33.61 -8.45 11.46
CA CYS A 22 -32.86 -7.19 11.37
C CYS A 22 -32.10 -6.94 12.68
N ARG A 23 -31.16 -7.83 13.01
CA ARG A 23 -30.21 -7.58 14.09
C ARG A 23 -29.17 -6.59 13.54
N PRO A 24 -29.15 -5.30 13.98
CA PRO A 24 -28.06 -4.42 13.60
C PRO A 24 -26.74 -5.08 14.05
N PRO A 25 -25.67 -5.02 13.23
CA PRO A 25 -24.39 -5.58 13.63
C PRO A 25 -24.03 -5.00 14.99
N ARG A 26 -23.81 -5.87 15.98
CA ARG A 26 -23.56 -5.42 17.35
C ARG A 26 -22.37 -4.46 17.29
N VAL A 27 -22.51 -3.30 17.92
CA VAL A 27 -21.46 -2.26 18.00
C VAL A 27 -20.10 -2.84 18.47
N SER A 28 -20.14 -3.97 19.20
CA SER A 28 -18.99 -4.78 19.61
C SER A 28 -18.17 -5.41 18.46
N ASP A 29 -18.76 -5.66 17.30
CA ASP A 29 -18.11 -6.38 16.20
C ASP A 29 -17.34 -5.42 15.30
N MET A 30 -17.90 -4.23 15.06
CA MET A 30 -17.25 -3.16 14.29
C MET A 30 -16.02 -2.58 15.02
N GLY A 31 -16.11 -2.50 16.36
CA GLY A 31 -14.97 -2.11 17.22
C GLY A 31 -13.85 -3.16 17.24
N ARG A 32 -14.16 -4.45 17.10
CA ARG A 32 -13.16 -5.53 17.01
C ARG A 32 -12.48 -5.59 15.64
N CYS A 33 -13.24 -5.46 14.56
CA CYS A 33 -12.70 -5.45 13.20
C CYS A 33 -11.73 -4.28 12.96
N SER A 34 -12.02 -3.08 13.47
CA SER A 34 -11.12 -1.92 13.32
C SER A 34 -9.82 -2.05 14.12
N ARG A 35 -9.86 -2.67 15.31
CA ARG A 35 -8.66 -2.98 16.10
C ARG A 35 -7.81 -4.06 15.45
N LEU A 36 -8.43 -5.12 14.95
CA LEU A 36 -7.75 -6.19 14.20
C LEU A 36 -7.08 -5.66 12.94
N ALA A 37 -7.78 -4.83 12.16
CA ALA A 37 -7.21 -4.22 10.96
C ALA A 37 -6.00 -3.32 11.28
N SER A 38 -6.08 -2.55 12.37
CA SER A 38 -4.96 -1.69 12.81
C SER A 38 -3.76 -2.52 13.28
N ALA A 39 -4.00 -3.60 14.03
CA ALA A 39 -2.94 -4.50 14.48
C ALA A 39 -2.30 -5.27 13.30
N ALA A 40 -3.11 -5.78 12.38
CA ALA A 40 -2.64 -6.46 11.17
C ALA A 40 -1.79 -5.52 10.30
N LEU A 41 -2.20 -4.26 10.15
CA LEU A 41 -1.46 -3.26 9.37
C LEU A 41 -0.06 -2.99 9.94
N VAL A 42 0.10 -3.00 11.27
CA VAL A 42 1.42 -2.89 11.92
C VAL A 42 2.29 -4.11 11.60
N HIS A 43 1.74 -5.32 11.71
CA HIS A 43 2.49 -6.55 11.43
C HIS A 43 2.92 -6.63 9.96
N VAL A 44 2.02 -6.30 9.03
CA VAL A 44 2.34 -6.25 7.59
C VAL A 44 3.44 -5.24 7.32
N ASN A 45 3.39 -4.04 7.93
CA ASN A 45 4.46 -3.05 7.76
C ASN A 45 5.79 -3.51 8.38
N LEU A 46 5.77 -4.21 9.52
CA LEU A 46 6.97 -4.76 10.12
C LEU A 46 7.63 -5.82 9.22
N LEU A 47 6.84 -6.70 8.61
CA LEU A 47 7.34 -7.66 7.62
C LEU A 47 7.87 -6.94 6.37
N LEU A 48 7.15 -5.94 5.86
CA LEU A 48 7.63 -5.12 4.74
C LEU A 48 8.98 -4.45 5.05
N MET A 49 9.20 -4.00 6.30
CA MET A 49 10.46 -3.40 6.71
C MET A 49 11.64 -4.39 6.65
N VAL A 50 11.41 -5.68 6.94
CA VAL A 50 12.43 -6.72 6.73
C VAL A 50 12.80 -6.84 5.25
N TYR A 51 11.80 -6.82 4.37
CA TYR A 51 12.02 -6.82 2.91
C TYR A 51 12.72 -5.56 2.42
N VAL A 52 12.40 -4.39 2.97
CA VAL A 52 13.08 -3.13 2.67
C VAL A 52 14.56 -3.21 3.05
N GLY A 53 14.87 -3.75 4.24
CA GLY A 53 16.25 -3.99 4.66
C GLY A 53 16.99 -4.91 3.68
N GLY A 54 16.36 -6.02 3.29
CA GLY A 54 16.90 -6.93 2.27
C GLY A 54 17.13 -6.23 0.93
N ALA A 55 16.17 -5.44 0.46
CA ALA A 55 16.28 -4.68 -0.80
C ALA A 55 17.42 -3.65 -0.77
N LEU A 56 17.64 -2.97 0.36
CA LEU A 56 18.75 -2.04 0.54
C LEU A 56 20.10 -2.74 0.56
N VAL A 57 20.21 -3.90 1.22
CA VAL A 57 21.42 -4.72 1.19
C VAL A 57 21.70 -5.21 -0.24
N THR A 58 20.69 -5.69 -0.94
CA THR A 58 20.81 -6.11 -2.35
C THR A 58 21.21 -4.93 -3.25
N ALA A 59 20.66 -3.73 -3.03
CA ALA A 59 21.06 -2.53 -3.76
C ALA A 59 22.52 -2.14 -3.48
N ALA A 60 22.95 -2.21 -2.22
CA ALA A 60 24.34 -1.95 -1.84
C ALA A 60 25.28 -2.99 -2.49
N ARG A 61 24.91 -4.27 -2.47
CA ARG A 61 25.67 -5.35 -3.14
C ARG A 61 25.74 -5.14 -4.65
N LEU A 62 24.63 -4.78 -5.28
CA LEU A 62 24.61 -4.51 -6.72
C LEU A 62 25.55 -3.36 -7.12
N LYS A 63 25.75 -2.39 -6.24
CA LYS A 63 26.59 -1.22 -6.50
C LYS A 63 28.06 -1.41 -6.11
N TRP A 64 28.34 -2.18 -5.06
CA TRP A 64 29.66 -2.25 -4.43
C TRP A 64 30.30 -3.64 -4.42
N ASP A 65 29.56 -4.70 -4.74
CA ASP A 65 30.10 -6.06 -4.80
C ASP A 65 30.61 -6.35 -6.22
N PRO A 66 31.94 -6.49 -6.44
CA PRO A 66 32.50 -6.66 -7.78
C PRO A 66 32.03 -7.95 -8.45
N SER A 67 31.71 -8.99 -7.68
CA SER A 67 31.26 -10.29 -8.20
C SER A 67 29.90 -10.21 -8.89
N LEU A 68 28.98 -9.41 -8.32
CA LEU A 68 27.63 -9.20 -8.86
C LEU A 68 27.61 -8.06 -9.87
N TYR A 69 28.33 -6.98 -9.56
CA TYR A 69 28.37 -5.76 -10.35
C TYR A 69 28.93 -5.98 -11.76
N VAL A 70 30.09 -6.63 -11.87
CA VAL A 70 30.78 -6.79 -13.17
C VAL A 70 29.95 -7.66 -14.11
N ALA A 71 29.48 -8.83 -13.64
CA ALA A 71 28.69 -9.74 -14.45
C ALA A 71 27.40 -9.09 -14.99
N VAL A 72 26.62 -8.44 -14.12
CA VAL A 72 25.34 -7.84 -14.53
C VAL A 72 25.55 -6.62 -15.42
N ARG A 73 26.58 -5.81 -15.16
CA ARG A 73 26.89 -4.62 -15.97
C ARG A 73 27.31 -4.98 -17.38
N GLU A 74 28.12 -6.03 -17.56
CA GLU A 74 28.61 -6.43 -18.87
C GLU A 74 27.51 -7.11 -19.71
N LEU A 75 26.69 -7.99 -19.11
CA LEU A 75 25.60 -8.64 -19.85
C LEU A 75 24.40 -7.72 -20.11
N PHE A 76 24.03 -6.87 -19.14
CA PHE A 76 22.80 -6.07 -19.19
C PHE A 76 23.04 -4.64 -18.68
N PRO A 77 23.77 -3.80 -19.44
CA PRO A 77 24.24 -2.49 -18.96
C PRO A 77 23.10 -1.50 -18.67
N VAL A 78 22.01 -1.56 -19.42
CA VAL A 78 20.87 -0.64 -19.26
C VAL A 78 20.02 -1.07 -18.07
N GLU A 79 19.72 -2.35 -17.98
CA GLU A 79 18.96 -2.98 -16.91
C GLU A 79 19.67 -2.76 -15.58
N TYR A 80 20.99 -2.96 -15.54
CA TYR A 80 21.83 -2.66 -14.39
C TYR A 80 21.66 -1.23 -13.89
N ARG A 81 21.80 -0.23 -14.77
CA ARG A 81 21.72 1.19 -14.40
C ARG A 81 20.35 1.54 -13.82
N VAL A 82 19.29 1.03 -14.44
CA VAL A 82 17.92 1.25 -13.97
C VAL A 82 17.73 0.57 -12.62
N SER A 83 18.10 -0.70 -12.48
CA SER A 83 17.93 -1.46 -11.22
C SER A 83 18.75 -0.89 -10.06
N ALA A 84 19.99 -0.43 -10.33
CA ALA A 84 20.85 0.18 -9.32
C ALA A 84 20.28 1.49 -8.75
N ALA A 85 19.45 2.21 -9.52
CA ALA A 85 18.75 3.40 -9.05
C ALA A 85 17.35 3.06 -8.49
N LEU A 86 16.61 2.19 -9.16
CA LEU A 86 15.23 1.88 -8.85
C LEU A 86 15.10 1.13 -7.52
N LEU A 87 15.95 0.12 -7.29
CA LEU A 87 15.88 -0.72 -6.11
C LEU A 87 16.03 0.08 -4.79
N PRO A 88 17.05 0.93 -4.60
CA PRO A 88 17.14 1.76 -3.40
C PRO A 88 16.04 2.81 -3.33
N THR A 89 15.61 3.37 -4.47
CA THR A 89 14.54 4.38 -4.50
C THR A 89 13.20 3.81 -4.01
N VAL A 90 12.82 2.63 -4.51
CA VAL A 90 11.58 1.94 -4.08
C VAL A 90 11.70 1.50 -2.62
N ALA A 91 12.85 0.99 -2.20
CA ALA A 91 13.06 0.60 -0.80
C ALA A 91 12.93 1.79 0.17
N LEU A 92 13.52 2.94 -0.16
CA LEU A 92 13.39 4.17 0.62
C LEU A 92 11.96 4.73 0.58
N ALA A 93 11.26 4.63 -0.55
CA ALA A 93 9.85 5.02 -0.63
C ALA A 93 8.99 4.17 0.30
N LEU A 94 9.18 2.84 0.31
CA LEU A 94 8.50 1.92 1.23
C LEU A 94 8.83 2.20 2.68
N LEU A 95 10.09 2.56 3.00
CA LEU A 95 10.50 2.99 4.33
C LEU A 95 9.70 4.22 4.79
N VAL A 96 9.58 5.25 3.95
CA VAL A 96 8.80 6.45 4.26
C VAL A 96 7.31 6.12 4.43
N LEU A 97 6.76 5.24 3.58
CA LEU A 97 5.37 4.80 3.66
C LEU A 97 5.08 4.03 4.96
N ALA A 98 6.02 3.23 5.45
CA ALA A 98 5.88 2.55 6.75
C ALA A 98 5.78 3.57 7.91
N HIS A 99 6.60 4.63 7.88
CA HIS A 99 6.50 5.72 8.87
C HIS A 99 5.18 6.46 8.76
N LEU A 100 4.67 6.67 7.54
CA LEU A 100 3.39 7.32 7.30
C LEU A 100 2.24 6.57 7.98
N VAL A 101 2.25 5.23 7.94
CA VAL A 101 1.25 4.39 8.64
C VAL A 101 1.38 4.52 10.15
N LEU A 102 2.59 4.47 10.69
CA LEU A 102 2.80 4.64 12.14
C LEU A 102 2.26 5.98 12.62
N VAL A 103 2.53 7.06 11.88
CA VAL A 103 1.97 8.39 12.17
C VAL A 103 0.45 8.38 12.05
N ALA A 104 -0.11 7.75 11.02
CA ALA A 104 -1.56 7.64 10.85
C ALA A 104 -2.24 6.92 12.02
N LEU A 105 -1.62 5.87 12.57
CA LEU A 105 -2.15 5.10 13.69
C LEU A 105 -2.09 5.85 15.02
N HIS A 106 -1.09 6.71 15.23
CA HIS A 106 -0.97 7.56 16.43
C HIS A 106 -1.80 8.85 16.33
N THR A 107 -2.37 9.16 15.17
CA THR A 107 -3.14 10.40 14.95
C THR A 107 -4.58 10.24 15.43
N HIS A 108 -4.99 11.07 16.40
CA HIS A 108 -6.38 11.10 16.91
C HIS A 108 -7.37 11.80 15.97
N ARG A 109 -6.89 12.69 15.09
CA ARG A 109 -7.74 13.42 14.12
C ARG A 109 -8.16 12.51 12.98
N LEU A 110 -9.44 12.13 12.94
CA LEU A 110 -10.00 11.17 11.97
C LEU A 110 -9.75 11.55 10.50
N LEU A 111 -9.89 12.84 10.16
CA LEU A 111 -9.64 13.33 8.80
C LEU A 111 -8.18 13.19 8.37
N LEU A 112 -7.25 13.56 9.26
CA LEU A 112 -5.82 13.47 9.00
C LEU A 112 -5.40 12.01 8.89
N ARG A 113 -5.88 11.15 9.80
CA ARG A 113 -5.68 9.69 9.74
C ARG A 113 -6.17 9.11 8.40
N ARG A 114 -7.37 9.46 7.95
CA ARG A 114 -7.91 9.00 6.67
C ARG A 114 -7.01 9.43 5.50
N ASN A 115 -6.62 10.69 5.44
CA ASN A 115 -5.77 11.20 4.37
C ASN A 115 -4.38 10.51 4.37
N LEU A 116 -3.78 10.29 5.54
CA LEU A 116 -2.51 9.57 5.66
C LEU A 116 -2.63 8.12 5.18
N LEU A 117 -3.72 7.42 5.52
CA LEU A 117 -3.97 6.04 5.07
C LEU A 117 -4.23 5.97 3.55
N VAL A 118 -4.92 6.95 2.98
CA VAL A 118 -5.10 7.06 1.52
C VAL A 118 -3.78 7.31 0.82
N MET A 119 -2.96 8.24 1.32
CA MET A 119 -1.62 8.48 0.77
C MET A 119 -0.74 7.23 0.83
N TYR A 120 -0.82 6.47 1.93
CA TYR A 120 -0.15 5.18 2.02
C TYR A 120 -0.65 4.18 0.97
N ALA A 121 -1.97 4.00 0.84
CA ALA A 121 -2.55 3.05 -0.11
C ALA A 121 -2.18 3.40 -1.56
N VAL A 122 -2.21 4.69 -1.92
CA VAL A 122 -1.78 5.19 -3.22
C VAL A 122 -0.28 4.98 -3.44
N GLY A 123 0.55 5.31 -2.44
CA GLY A 123 2.01 5.13 -2.53
C GLY A 123 2.43 3.67 -2.68
N VAL A 124 1.81 2.76 -1.93
CA VAL A 124 2.06 1.31 -2.06
C VAL A 124 1.62 0.80 -3.43
N SER A 125 0.46 1.26 -3.91
CA SER A 125 -0.05 0.90 -5.25
C SER A 125 0.88 1.40 -6.36
N LEU A 126 1.44 2.61 -6.21
CA LEU A 126 2.44 3.14 -7.14
C LEU A 126 3.72 2.31 -7.12
N CYS A 127 4.22 1.93 -5.94
CA CYS A 127 5.38 1.05 -5.81
C CYS A 127 5.14 -0.31 -6.49
N LEU A 128 3.93 -0.86 -6.33
CA LEU A 128 3.52 -2.11 -6.97
C LEU A 128 3.49 -1.98 -8.50
N ALA A 129 2.92 -0.88 -9.02
CA ALA A 129 2.87 -0.63 -10.46
C ALA A 129 4.28 -0.45 -11.06
N VAL A 130 5.16 0.27 -10.36
CA VAL A 130 6.57 0.44 -10.75
C VAL A 130 7.31 -0.90 -10.74
N ALA A 131 7.13 -1.71 -9.69
CA ALA A 131 7.75 -3.03 -9.60
C ALA A 131 7.26 -3.97 -10.71
N ALA A 132 5.94 -4.00 -10.98
CA ALA A 132 5.36 -4.81 -12.05
C ALA A 132 5.82 -4.35 -13.44
N GLY A 133 5.85 -3.03 -13.69
CA GLY A 133 6.35 -2.46 -14.94
C GLY A 133 7.82 -2.80 -15.17
N TRP A 134 8.66 -2.66 -14.14
CA TRP A 134 10.07 -3.04 -14.21
C TRP A 134 10.25 -4.55 -14.43
N ALA A 135 9.55 -5.40 -13.68
CA ALA A 135 9.63 -6.85 -13.83
C ALA A 135 9.21 -7.30 -15.23
N THR A 136 8.13 -6.73 -15.76
CA THR A 136 7.66 -7.02 -17.13
C THR A 136 8.68 -6.56 -18.17
N TRP A 137 9.25 -5.37 -17.99
CA TRP A 137 10.26 -4.83 -18.89
C TRP A 137 11.53 -5.69 -18.91
N VAL A 138 12.05 -6.08 -17.74
CA VAL A 138 13.20 -6.99 -17.62
C VAL A 138 12.89 -8.35 -18.23
N TRP A 139 11.72 -8.92 -17.93
CA TRP A 139 11.30 -10.21 -18.50
C TRP A 139 11.29 -10.19 -20.03
N LEU A 140 10.71 -9.15 -20.63
CA LEU A 140 10.70 -8.99 -22.09
C LEU A 140 12.10 -8.84 -22.68
N ARG A 141 13.00 -8.14 -21.99
CA ARG A 141 14.40 -7.95 -22.41
C ARG A 141 15.18 -9.25 -22.34
N VAL A 142 15.06 -9.99 -21.24
CA VAL A 142 15.66 -11.32 -21.07
C VAL A 142 15.11 -12.30 -22.11
N ALA A 143 13.80 -12.34 -22.32
CA ALA A 143 13.18 -13.21 -23.33
C ALA A 143 13.60 -12.87 -24.78
N ARG A 144 13.94 -11.60 -25.05
CA ARG A 144 14.56 -11.20 -26.34
C ARG A 144 16.02 -11.60 -26.40
N TRP A 145 16.77 -11.39 -25.32
CA TRP A 145 18.18 -11.78 -25.23
C TRP A 145 18.37 -13.29 -25.40
N CYS A 146 17.53 -14.13 -24.79
CA CYS A 146 17.58 -15.59 -24.96
C CYS A 146 17.41 -16.05 -26.43
N ARG A 147 16.85 -15.21 -27.30
CA ARG A 147 16.69 -15.49 -28.74
C ARG A 147 17.76 -14.83 -29.61
N SER A 148 18.71 -14.11 -29.01
CA SER A 148 19.76 -13.38 -29.72
C SER A 148 21.01 -14.25 -29.93
N GLN A 149 21.82 -13.88 -30.93
CA GLN A 149 23.11 -14.54 -31.20
C GLN A 149 24.06 -14.49 -30.00
N ALA A 150 24.05 -13.40 -29.22
CA ALA A 150 24.87 -13.28 -28.02
C ALA A 150 24.56 -14.37 -26.97
N ALA A 151 23.29 -14.78 -26.84
CA ALA A 151 22.93 -15.88 -25.93
C ALA A 151 23.40 -17.24 -26.47
N GLN A 152 23.38 -17.43 -27.80
CA GLN A 152 23.90 -18.64 -28.44
C GLN A 152 25.43 -18.75 -28.31
N GLU A 153 26.14 -17.63 -28.46
CA GLU A 153 27.58 -17.56 -28.22
C GLU A 153 27.93 -17.85 -26.75
N LEU A 154 27.13 -17.35 -25.81
CA LEU A 154 27.33 -17.62 -24.39
C LEU A 154 27.05 -19.09 -24.05
N GLN A 155 26.04 -19.70 -24.66
CA GLN A 155 25.76 -21.14 -24.56
C GLN A 155 26.92 -21.95 -25.13
N HIS A 156 27.43 -21.57 -26.30
CA HIS A 156 28.57 -22.23 -26.89
C HIS A 156 29.83 -22.10 -26.02
N ALA A 157 30.09 -20.92 -25.44
CA ALA A 157 31.18 -20.71 -24.49
C ALA A 157 30.99 -21.55 -23.21
N ALA A 158 29.76 -21.72 -22.72
CA ALA A 158 29.45 -22.60 -21.60
C ALA A 158 29.74 -24.08 -21.95
N ASP A 159 29.34 -24.53 -23.14
CA ASP A 159 29.62 -25.89 -23.63
C ASP A 159 31.12 -26.15 -23.77
N VAL A 160 31.89 -25.16 -24.26
CA VAL A 160 33.35 -25.22 -24.33
C VAL A 160 33.98 -25.24 -22.93
N THR A 161 33.37 -24.56 -21.96
CA THR A 161 33.83 -24.59 -20.56
C THR A 161 33.68 -25.99 -19.96
N ASP A 162 32.64 -26.74 -20.34
CA ASP A 162 32.49 -28.14 -19.93
C ASP A 162 33.56 -29.05 -20.55
N GLN A 163 34.06 -28.73 -21.75
CA GLN A 163 35.20 -29.41 -22.36
C GLN A 163 36.56 -29.02 -21.74
N LEU A 164 36.66 -27.83 -21.14
CA LEU A 164 37.85 -27.36 -20.42
C LEU A 164 37.96 -27.96 -19.00
N ARG A 165 36.87 -28.48 -18.45
CA ARG A 165 36.80 -29.13 -17.12
C ARG A 165 37.87 -30.23 -16.92
N PRO A 166 38.08 -31.20 -17.85
CA PRO A 166 39.14 -32.19 -17.72
C PRO A 166 40.57 -31.60 -17.79
N LEU A 167 40.77 -30.49 -18.53
CA LEU A 167 42.07 -29.82 -18.60
C LEU A 167 42.38 -29.08 -17.29
N LEU A 168 41.37 -28.50 -16.65
CA LEU A 168 41.50 -27.91 -15.31
C LEU A 168 41.84 -28.96 -14.25
N GLU A 169 41.33 -30.20 -14.37
CA GLU A 169 41.69 -31.32 -13.48
C GLU A 169 43.15 -31.76 -13.65
N GLN A 170 43.66 -31.81 -14.88
CA GLN A 170 45.08 -32.09 -15.12
C GLN A 170 45.98 -30.98 -14.62
N LEU A 171 45.57 -29.72 -14.77
CA LEU A 171 46.30 -28.58 -14.22
C LEU A 171 46.24 -28.51 -12.69
N ALA A 172 45.17 -29.03 -12.09
CA ALA A 172 44.99 -29.07 -10.64
C ALA A 172 46.05 -29.93 -9.92
N HIS A 173 46.65 -30.87 -10.66
CA HIS A 173 47.76 -31.67 -10.16
C HIS A 173 49.01 -30.84 -9.83
N TRP A 174 49.17 -29.68 -10.50
CA TRP A 174 50.33 -28.80 -10.36
C TRP A 174 50.04 -27.57 -9.52
N HIS A 175 48.76 -27.20 -9.37
CA HIS A 175 48.36 -26.02 -8.62
C HIS A 175 46.94 -26.19 -8.05
N PRO A 176 46.63 -25.77 -6.81
CA PRO A 176 45.32 -26.03 -6.19
C PRO A 176 44.19 -25.07 -6.63
N LEU A 177 44.52 -23.95 -7.29
CA LEU A 177 43.54 -22.92 -7.71
C LEU A 177 42.49 -23.42 -8.74
N PRO A 178 42.85 -24.18 -9.78
CA PRO A 178 41.92 -24.80 -10.73
C PRO A 178 40.82 -25.63 -10.05
N GLN A 179 41.18 -26.39 -9.02
CA GLN A 179 40.23 -27.21 -8.25
C GLN A 179 39.20 -26.32 -7.54
N LYS A 180 39.67 -25.28 -6.82
CA LYS A 180 38.78 -24.32 -6.15
C LYS A 180 37.86 -23.60 -7.12
N LEU A 181 38.36 -23.23 -8.30
CA LEU A 181 37.57 -22.57 -9.32
C LEU A 181 36.46 -23.49 -9.85
N LYS A 182 36.79 -24.76 -10.11
CA LYS A 182 35.83 -25.78 -10.54
C LYS A 182 34.73 -25.99 -9.49
N ASP A 183 35.10 -26.10 -8.21
CA ASP A 183 34.15 -26.28 -7.12
C ASP A 183 33.18 -25.11 -7.03
N ILE A 184 33.67 -23.86 -7.11
CA ILE A 184 32.84 -22.65 -7.09
C ILE A 184 31.90 -22.57 -8.30
N ILE A 185 32.38 -22.91 -9.50
CA ILE A 185 31.55 -22.90 -10.71
C ILE A 185 30.45 -23.95 -10.59
N GLN A 186 30.78 -25.14 -10.10
CA GLN A 186 29.82 -26.24 -9.96
C GLN A 186 28.79 -25.94 -8.87
N GLU A 187 29.20 -25.37 -7.75
CA GLU A 187 28.31 -24.88 -6.69
C GLU A 187 27.35 -23.83 -7.24
N ALA A 188 27.87 -22.82 -7.95
CA ALA A 188 27.04 -21.77 -8.56
C ALA A 188 26.04 -22.32 -9.59
N GLN A 189 26.43 -23.29 -10.41
CA GLN A 189 25.53 -23.95 -11.38
C GLN A 189 24.41 -24.74 -10.68
N GLN A 190 24.73 -25.44 -9.60
CA GLN A 190 23.76 -26.22 -8.83
C GLN A 190 22.80 -25.33 -8.04
N ASP A 191 23.29 -24.20 -7.53
CA ASP A 191 22.50 -23.29 -6.72
C ASP A 191 21.71 -22.26 -7.53
N ALA A 192 22.10 -21.98 -8.78
CA ALA A 192 21.36 -21.08 -9.67
C ALA A 192 19.84 -21.36 -9.74
N PRO A 193 19.36 -22.59 -10.02
CA PRO A 193 17.92 -22.86 -10.07
C PRO A 193 17.25 -22.73 -8.70
N ARG A 194 17.93 -23.16 -7.62
CA ARG A 194 17.41 -23.07 -6.25
C ARG A 194 17.24 -21.61 -5.82
N ASN A 195 18.26 -20.79 -6.09
CA ASN A 195 18.24 -19.36 -5.80
C ASN A 195 17.15 -18.64 -6.59
N LEU A 196 16.91 -19.05 -7.85
CA LEU A 196 15.80 -18.51 -8.65
C LEU A 196 14.44 -18.82 -8.02
N HIS A 197 14.22 -20.05 -7.53
CA HIS A 197 12.98 -20.42 -6.85
C HIS A 197 12.78 -19.62 -5.55
N VAL A 198 13.83 -19.44 -4.76
CA VAL A 198 13.78 -18.64 -3.52
C VAL A 198 13.47 -17.18 -3.84
N LEU A 199 14.09 -16.61 -4.88
CA LEU A 199 13.81 -15.24 -5.34
C LEU A 199 12.36 -15.07 -5.82
N ALA A 200 11.84 -16.06 -6.56
CA ALA A 200 10.46 -16.03 -7.03
C ALA A 200 9.47 -16.14 -5.85
N ALA A 201 9.72 -17.04 -4.90
CA ALA A 201 8.92 -17.19 -3.70
C ALA A 201 8.95 -15.93 -2.82
N SER A 202 10.13 -15.34 -2.61
CA SER A 202 10.26 -14.10 -1.84
C SER A 202 9.56 -12.93 -2.51
N GLY A 203 9.64 -12.84 -3.85
CA GLY A 203 8.90 -11.85 -4.65
C GLY A 203 7.38 -12.01 -4.54
N MET A 204 6.89 -13.25 -4.55
CA MET A 204 5.46 -13.53 -4.37
C MET A 204 4.98 -13.12 -2.97
N VAL A 205 5.74 -13.44 -1.92
CA VAL A 205 5.41 -13.01 -0.55
C VAL A 205 5.40 -11.49 -0.44
N LEU A 206 6.39 -10.80 -1.01
CA LEU A 206 6.43 -9.34 -1.03
C LEU A 206 5.19 -8.75 -1.72
N LEU A 207 4.79 -9.31 -2.87
CA LEU A 207 3.60 -8.86 -3.59
C LEU A 207 2.33 -9.04 -2.76
N LEU A 208 2.17 -10.17 -2.07
CA LEU A 208 1.06 -10.42 -1.15
C LEU A 208 1.06 -9.43 0.01
N LEU A 209 2.22 -9.11 0.59
CA LEU A 209 2.34 -8.12 1.66
C LEU A 209 1.96 -6.71 1.20
N LEU A 210 2.36 -6.30 -0.01
CA LEU A 210 1.99 -5.00 -0.57
C LEU A 210 0.48 -4.91 -0.83
N LEU A 211 -0.12 -5.97 -1.41
CA LEU A 211 -1.55 -6.03 -1.68
C LEU A 211 -2.38 -6.02 -0.39
N THR A 212 -2.00 -6.83 0.60
CA THR A 212 -2.69 -6.86 1.90
C THR A 212 -2.53 -5.53 2.63
N GLY A 213 -1.35 -4.91 2.62
CA GLY A 213 -1.13 -3.59 3.19
C GLY A 213 -2.02 -2.51 2.55
N ALA A 214 -2.09 -2.47 1.21
CA ALA A 214 -2.93 -1.52 0.49
C ALA A 214 -4.42 -1.75 0.77
N ALA A 215 -4.88 -3.01 0.76
CA ALA A 215 -6.28 -3.36 1.02
C ALA A 215 -6.71 -3.01 2.45
N LEU A 216 -5.87 -3.30 3.46
CA LEU A 216 -6.14 -2.96 4.85
C LEU A 216 -6.19 -1.44 5.06
N ALA A 217 -5.28 -0.68 4.43
CA ALA A 217 -5.28 0.77 4.53
C ALA A 217 -6.49 1.42 3.84
N ALA A 218 -6.85 0.94 2.65
CA ALA A 218 -8.03 1.41 1.93
C ALA A 218 -9.32 1.09 2.70
N GLY A 219 -9.44 -0.13 3.24
CA GLY A 219 -10.56 -0.52 4.08
C GLY A 219 -10.67 0.31 5.35
N ALA A 220 -9.54 0.57 6.02
CA ALA A 220 -9.50 1.43 7.21
C ALA A 220 -9.86 2.90 6.89
N ALA A 221 -9.46 3.41 5.73
CA ALA A 221 -9.81 4.76 5.27
C ALA A 221 -11.31 4.87 4.89
N ALA A 222 -11.87 3.84 4.27
CA ALA A 222 -13.30 3.78 3.94
C ALA A 222 -14.20 3.64 5.17
N ALA A 223 -13.72 2.95 6.22
CA ALA A 223 -14.43 2.77 7.48
C ALA A 223 -14.46 4.05 8.35
N THR A 224 -13.59 5.04 8.10
CA THR A 224 -13.68 6.34 8.77
C THR A 224 -14.86 7.14 8.22
N PRO A 225 -15.92 7.41 9.04
CA PRO A 225 -17.07 8.16 8.58
C PRO A 225 -16.64 9.55 8.11
N ALA A 226 -17.11 9.94 6.93
CA ALA A 226 -16.92 11.29 6.43
C ALA A 226 -17.48 12.30 7.44
N PRO A 227 -16.84 13.46 7.66
CA PRO A 227 -17.45 14.52 8.44
C PRO A 227 -18.79 14.82 7.81
N ARG A 228 -19.88 14.66 8.58
CA ARG A 228 -21.15 15.27 8.18
C ARG A 228 -20.85 16.75 7.99
N ALA A 229 -21.11 17.27 6.79
CA ALA A 229 -20.99 18.69 6.52
C ALA A 229 -21.67 19.46 7.66
N PRO A 230 -21.06 20.55 8.17
CA PRO A 230 -21.72 21.37 9.16
C PRO A 230 -23.09 21.79 8.61
N ARG A 231 -24.16 21.36 9.29
CA ARG A 231 -25.51 21.86 9.05
C ARG A 231 -25.54 23.32 9.49
N SER A 232 -25.28 24.20 8.54
CA SER A 232 -25.41 25.66 8.61
C SER A 232 -25.72 26.05 7.16
N TYR A 233 -26.91 26.49 6.74
CA TYR A 233 -27.79 27.53 7.26
C TYR A 233 -29.25 27.28 6.80
N THR A 234 -30.13 26.72 7.62
CA THR A 234 -31.57 26.66 7.25
C THR A 234 -32.52 26.84 8.44
N GLN A 235 -32.03 27.32 9.58
CA GLN A 235 -32.86 27.65 10.74
C GLN A 235 -32.83 29.14 11.15
N LEU A 236 -32.10 30.00 10.44
CA LEU A 236 -32.10 31.44 10.71
C LEU A 236 -33.15 32.25 9.91
N SER A 237 -33.98 31.61 9.08
CA SER A 237 -35.07 32.30 8.34
C SER A 237 -36.47 32.13 8.95
N GLN A 238 -36.61 31.46 10.10
CA GLN A 238 -37.92 31.29 10.76
C GLN A 238 -38.04 32.02 12.11
N ALA A 239 -37.00 32.71 12.58
CA ALA A 239 -37.01 33.45 13.85
C ALA A 239 -37.21 34.98 13.68
N THR A 240 -37.56 35.47 12.49
CA THR A 240 -37.82 36.89 12.22
C THR A 240 -39.15 37.11 11.50
N ALA A 241 -40.26 36.83 12.19
CA ALA A 241 -41.58 37.36 11.81
C ALA A 241 -42.61 37.22 12.95
N THR A 242 -42.29 37.68 14.15
CA THR A 242 -43.32 38.11 15.11
C THR A 242 -42.85 39.40 15.77
N TRP A 243 -43.09 40.51 15.06
CA TRP A 243 -43.01 41.84 15.63
C TRP A 243 -44.17 42.01 16.61
N THR A 244 -43.92 41.87 17.91
CA THR A 244 -44.77 42.43 18.96
C THR A 244 -44.32 43.87 19.21
N PRO A 245 -45.16 44.90 18.96
CA PRO A 245 -44.79 46.27 19.28
C PRO A 245 -44.68 46.43 20.80
N LEU A 246 -43.51 46.92 21.23
CA LEU A 246 -43.21 47.34 22.60
C LEU A 246 -44.18 48.44 23.02
N ARG A 247 -44.96 48.14 24.07
CA ARG A 247 -45.76 49.11 24.83
C ARG A 247 -44.79 50.11 25.45
N CYS A 248 -44.84 51.37 25.00
CA CYS A 248 -44.11 52.49 25.60
C CYS A 248 -44.46 52.60 27.08
N ALA A 249 -43.47 52.39 27.93
CA ALA A 249 -43.53 52.75 29.33
C ALA A 249 -42.44 53.80 29.60
N ASN A 250 -42.91 54.96 30.04
CA ASN A 250 -42.24 55.96 30.85
C ASN A 250 -41.18 56.87 30.20
N VAL A 251 -41.60 58.13 29.99
CA VAL A 251 -40.79 59.33 30.23
C VAL A 251 -41.66 60.26 31.08
N MET A 252 -41.42 60.27 32.39
CA MET A 252 -40.98 61.44 33.16
C MET A 252 -41.79 62.71 32.93
N GLU A 253 -42.63 63.05 33.92
CA GLU A 253 -42.92 64.45 34.23
C GLU A 253 -42.96 64.60 35.76
N THR A 254 -41.80 65.00 36.28
CA THR A 254 -41.63 65.62 37.59
C THR A 254 -42.16 67.04 37.49
N ASP A 255 -43.16 67.40 38.31
CA ASP A 255 -43.44 68.80 38.63
C ASP A 255 -43.66 68.93 40.14
N GLU A 256 -42.59 69.39 40.81
CA GLU A 256 -42.66 70.10 42.08
C GLU A 256 -43.23 71.50 41.83
N VAL A 257 -44.45 71.83 42.27
CA VAL A 257 -44.79 73.22 42.66
C VAL A 257 -45.88 73.23 43.75
N ALA A 258 -45.42 73.48 44.98
CA ALA A 258 -45.89 74.44 45.98
C ALA A 258 -47.35 74.49 46.52
N ARG A 259 -47.38 74.84 47.82
CA ARG A 259 -48.44 75.47 48.66
C ARG A 259 -49.18 74.49 49.58
N SER A 260 -48.78 74.45 50.86
CA SER A 260 -49.29 75.28 51.97
C SER A 260 -50.66 74.83 52.43
#